data_AF-A0A1H8FH58-F1
#
_entry.id   AF-A0A1H8FH58-F1
#
_cell.length_a   1.000
_cell.length_b   1.000
_cell.length_c   1.000
_cell.angle_alpha   90.00
_cell.angle_beta   90.00
_cell.angle_gamma   90.00
#
_symmetry.space_group_name_H-M   'P 1'
#
loop_
_entity.id
_entity.type
_entity.pdbx_description
1 polymer ?
#
loop_
_entity_poly.entity_id
_entity_poly.type
_entity_poly.pdbx_seq_one_letter_code
_entity_poly.pdbx_strand_id
1 'polypeptide(L)'
;MRRLFSMMIALWGCLLATGADTKITVLSDIHVMAPELIVNDGKAWQDFLAAKRTMLDYSTQLFDEQVERLVAERPDIVLITGDLTKDGETSSHRLVVSQLDRLRTAGIKVLVIPGDHDLGMPSALIYDGDKTSKAETANSKQFAELYNMYGYSADSERDPNSLSYCAEPVSGLVIVGIACDSHGRLGSSSLSWICQRVEKARAEGKQVLAMMHFLLFPHIANIEKKNDYVVEGYETVRDKLIEAGVKVVLTGHFHILEMAKDYHSDMSAEVYEIITPSTAAYPCAYRQLTLNSDMTQLKVETKYVTSLKGVSDFQSMAKDRLVDGITQLFMKEEVDNETAANLAAKGFVIHAEGGEDESDESKTYLAFYEVTSFLLKLTGALNDMLSEVGMSWDMVDDTVRSMLKDISGYDKGKREDRTDDFSLTIDLPKTTPSGITSVEADSEQGAYYTLQGIRVTAPSTKGLYIQNGRLKPVRK
;
A
#
# COMPACT_ATOMS: atom_id res chain seq x y z
N MET A 1 -40.08 -44.03 -18.22
CA MET A 1 -40.33 -42.76 -17.50
C MET A 1 -39.42 -42.50 -16.27
N ARG A 2 -38.52 -43.42 -15.86
CA ARG A 2 -37.58 -43.18 -14.73
C ARG A 2 -36.14 -42.76 -15.11
N ARG A 3 -35.83 -42.60 -16.40
CA ARG A 3 -34.48 -42.21 -16.88
C ARG A 3 -34.37 -40.76 -17.38
N LEU A 4 -35.48 -40.02 -17.43
CA LEU A 4 -35.50 -38.60 -17.82
C LEU A 4 -35.46 -37.63 -16.63
N PHE A 5 -35.75 -38.11 -15.41
CA PHE A 5 -35.76 -37.26 -14.21
C PHE A 5 -34.38 -37.09 -13.55
N SER A 6 -33.44 -38.02 -13.75
CA SER A 6 -32.07 -37.89 -13.22
C SER A 6 -31.15 -37.01 -14.07
N MET A 7 -31.56 -36.63 -15.28
CA MET A 7 -30.75 -35.78 -16.16
C MET A 7 -31.07 -34.28 -15.98
N MET A 8 -32.23 -33.94 -15.41
CA MET A 8 -32.60 -32.56 -15.07
C MET A 8 -32.02 -32.08 -13.72
N ILE A 9 -31.67 -32.98 -12.79
CA ILE A 9 -31.04 -32.60 -11.51
C ILE A 9 -29.53 -32.38 -11.69
N ALA A 10 -28.90 -32.99 -12.70
CA ALA A 10 -27.48 -32.77 -13.02
C ALA A 10 -27.20 -31.48 -13.82
N LEU A 11 -28.24 -30.85 -14.38
CA LEU A 11 -28.12 -29.61 -15.17
C LEU A 11 -28.51 -28.34 -14.39
N TRP A 12 -28.91 -28.47 -13.12
CA TRP A 12 -29.12 -27.36 -12.19
C TRP A 12 -27.98 -27.19 -11.16
N GLY A 13 -26.99 -28.09 -11.16
CA GLY A 13 -25.80 -28.03 -10.30
C GLY A 13 -24.61 -27.25 -10.91
N CYS A 14 -24.77 -26.70 -12.12
CA CYS A 14 -23.82 -25.77 -12.72
C CYS A 14 -24.50 -24.42 -12.99
N LEU A 15 -25.33 -23.95 -12.04
CA LEU A 15 -25.27 -22.51 -11.79
C LEU A 15 -23.83 -22.28 -11.33
N LEU A 16 -23.02 -21.63 -12.16
CA LEU A 16 -21.84 -20.94 -11.67
C LEU A 16 -22.33 -20.18 -10.44
N ALA A 17 -21.86 -20.56 -9.25
CA ALA A 17 -21.93 -19.66 -8.14
C ALA A 17 -21.09 -18.47 -8.61
N THR A 18 -21.75 -17.46 -9.17
CA THR A 18 -21.18 -16.13 -9.28
C THR A 18 -20.91 -15.78 -7.83
N GLY A 19 -19.65 -15.89 -7.39
CA GLY A 19 -19.25 -15.50 -6.05
C GLY A 19 -19.70 -14.06 -5.79
N ALA A 20 -19.75 -13.66 -4.53
CA ALA A 20 -19.80 -12.22 -4.26
C ALA A 20 -18.44 -11.61 -4.60
N ASP A 21 -18.43 -10.35 -5.04
CA ASP A 21 -17.19 -9.60 -5.16
C ASP A 21 -16.52 -9.45 -3.79
N THR A 22 -15.19 -9.48 -3.76
CA THR A 22 -14.41 -9.27 -2.53
C THR A 22 -14.14 -7.79 -2.35
N LYS A 23 -14.56 -7.23 -1.20
CA LYS A 23 -14.34 -5.84 -0.83
C LYS A 23 -13.10 -5.72 0.05
N ILE A 24 -12.18 -4.86 -0.36
CA ILE A 24 -10.91 -4.63 0.32
C ILE A 24 -10.82 -3.14 0.65
N THR A 25 -10.50 -2.79 1.88
CA THR A 25 -10.14 -1.42 2.26
C THR A 25 -8.63 -1.37 2.44
N VAL A 26 -7.97 -0.36 1.87
CA VAL A 26 -6.54 -0.09 2.07
C VAL A 26 -6.41 1.21 2.84
N LEU A 27 -5.71 1.14 3.98
CA LEU A 27 -5.27 2.29 4.75
C LEU A 27 -3.75 2.39 4.66
N SER A 28 -3.21 3.58 4.86
CA SER A 28 -1.78 3.78 5.03
C SER A 28 -1.49 4.89 6.02
N ASP A 29 -0.29 4.86 6.61
CA ASP A 29 0.28 5.99 7.33
C ASP A 29 -0.67 6.54 8.39
N ILE A 30 -1.29 5.64 9.15
CA ILE A 30 -2.27 6.00 10.18
C ILE A 30 -1.59 6.70 11.37
N HIS A 31 -0.27 6.53 11.53
CA HIS A 31 0.59 7.21 12.49
C HIS A 31 0.00 7.38 13.89
N VAL A 32 -0.59 6.31 14.41
CA VAL A 32 -1.26 6.36 15.71
C VAL A 32 -0.23 6.68 16.79
N MET A 33 -0.52 7.70 17.60
CA MET A 33 0.25 8.05 18.78
C MET A 33 -0.60 7.79 20.03
N ALA A 34 -0.11 6.95 20.94
CA ALA A 34 -0.81 6.70 22.20
C ALA A 34 -0.91 7.99 23.05
N PRO A 35 -2.10 8.35 23.56
CA PRO A 35 -2.27 9.58 24.35
C PRO A 35 -1.39 9.66 25.59
N GLU A 36 -1.03 8.51 26.18
CA GLU A 36 -0.15 8.45 27.37
C GLU A 36 1.29 8.90 27.11
N LEU A 37 1.69 9.06 25.84
CA LEU A 37 2.98 9.65 25.47
C LEU A 37 3.02 11.17 25.72
N ILE A 38 1.88 11.80 26.00
CA ILE A 38 1.79 13.19 26.46
C ILE A 38 1.42 13.15 27.94
N VAL A 39 2.42 13.21 28.82
CA VAL A 39 2.24 13.20 30.28
C VAL A 39 1.68 14.54 30.75
N ASN A 40 2.28 15.63 30.28
CA ASN A 40 1.78 16.98 30.42
C ASN A 40 1.95 17.69 29.07
N ASP A 41 0.88 18.30 28.58
CA ASP A 41 0.97 19.20 27.43
C ASP A 41 1.82 20.43 27.80
N GLY A 42 2.64 20.90 26.86
CA GLY A 42 3.55 22.01 27.05
C GLY A 42 4.46 22.23 25.86
N LYS A 43 5.49 23.05 26.06
CA LYS A 43 6.31 23.56 24.96
C LYS A 43 6.90 22.46 24.09
N ALA A 44 7.34 21.35 24.68
CA ALA A 44 7.97 20.27 23.92
C ALA A 44 7.03 19.63 22.88
N TRP A 45 5.76 19.43 23.25
CA TRP A 45 4.75 18.86 22.36
C TRP A 45 4.28 19.88 21.31
N GLN A 46 4.00 21.11 21.75
CA GLN A 46 3.53 22.17 20.86
C GLN A 46 4.57 22.56 19.81
N ASP A 47 5.85 22.67 20.20
CA ASP A 47 6.95 22.91 19.25
C ASP A 47 7.10 21.76 18.24
N PHE A 48 6.90 20.52 18.69
CA PHE A 48 6.93 19.36 17.80
C PHE A 48 5.78 19.41 16.78
N LEU A 49 4.55 19.69 17.22
CA LEU A 49 3.36 19.74 16.38
C LEU A 49 3.38 20.88 15.35
N ALA A 50 3.93 22.05 15.71
CA ALA A 50 3.86 23.25 14.88
C ALA A 50 4.45 23.06 13.47
N ALA A 51 5.38 22.13 13.28
CA ALA A 51 6.01 21.84 11.99
C ALA A 51 5.49 20.56 11.33
N LYS A 52 4.33 20.03 11.76
CA LYS A 52 3.78 18.77 11.27
C LYS A 52 2.58 19.01 10.38
N ARG A 53 2.64 18.40 9.20
CA ARG A 53 1.55 18.29 8.23
C ARG A 53 0.56 17.16 8.58
N THR A 54 1.00 16.18 9.38
CA THR A 54 0.15 15.13 9.96
C THR A 54 -0.53 15.60 11.24
N MET A 55 -1.79 15.20 11.42
CA MET A 55 -2.63 15.52 12.58
C MET A 55 -2.40 14.51 13.72
N LEU A 56 -1.17 14.45 14.22
CA LEU A 56 -0.77 13.49 15.27
C LEU A 56 -1.55 13.66 16.58
N ASP A 57 -1.96 14.88 16.88
CA ASP A 57 -2.88 15.25 17.98
C ASP A 57 -4.28 14.64 17.84
N TYR A 58 -4.71 14.33 16.62
CA TYR A 58 -5.99 13.66 16.34
C TYR A 58 -5.83 12.19 15.91
N SER A 59 -4.60 11.67 15.80
CA SER A 59 -4.30 10.34 15.23
C SER A 59 -5.14 9.20 15.84
N THR A 60 -5.24 9.14 17.16
CA THR A 60 -6.05 8.12 17.86
C THR A 60 -7.54 8.27 17.53
N GLN A 61 -8.05 9.50 17.49
CA GLN A 61 -9.46 9.76 17.20
C GLN A 61 -9.80 9.43 15.74
N LEU A 62 -8.94 9.84 14.81
CA LEU A 62 -9.08 9.52 13.38
C LEU A 62 -9.11 8.02 13.15
N PHE A 63 -8.19 7.29 13.78
CA PHE A 63 -8.15 5.85 13.63
C PHE A 63 -9.36 5.15 14.28
N ASP A 64 -9.81 5.60 15.45
CA ASP A 64 -11.02 5.09 16.09
C ASP A 64 -12.27 5.27 15.21
N GLU A 65 -12.46 6.46 14.63
CA GLU A 65 -13.58 6.74 13.72
C GLU A 65 -13.49 5.94 12.42
N GLN A 66 -12.28 5.76 11.88
CA GLN A 66 -12.06 4.89 10.73
C GLN A 66 -12.42 3.44 11.06
N VAL A 67 -12.06 2.94 12.24
CA VAL A 67 -12.38 1.57 12.69
C VAL A 67 -13.89 1.41 12.88
N GLU A 68 -14.58 2.37 13.51
CA GLU A 68 -16.04 2.35 13.64
C GLU A 68 -16.74 2.27 12.29
N ARG A 69 -16.28 3.09 11.33
CA ARG A 69 -16.78 3.06 9.96
C ARG A 69 -16.58 1.69 9.31
N LEU A 70 -15.40 1.10 9.43
CA LEU A 70 -15.09 -0.20 8.84
C LEU A 70 -15.87 -1.35 9.52
N VAL A 71 -16.12 -1.28 10.82
CA VAL A 71 -17.00 -2.23 11.53
C VAL A 71 -18.43 -2.15 10.97
N ALA A 72 -18.91 -0.95 10.63
CA ALA A 72 -20.24 -0.75 10.04
C ALA A 72 -20.31 -1.19 8.57
N GLU A 73 -19.31 -0.85 7.77
CA GLU A 73 -19.25 -1.16 6.33
C GLU A 73 -18.93 -2.64 6.05
N ARG A 74 -18.21 -3.30 6.96
CA ARG A 74 -17.81 -4.72 6.91
C ARG A 74 -17.16 -5.13 5.57
N PRO A 75 -16.03 -4.51 5.15
CA PRO A 75 -15.24 -5.07 4.07
C PRO A 75 -14.78 -6.50 4.41
N ASP A 76 -14.47 -7.30 3.41
CA ASP A 76 -13.94 -8.65 3.63
C ASP A 76 -12.51 -8.59 4.18
N ILE A 77 -11.73 -7.62 3.69
CA ILE A 77 -10.31 -7.45 4.02
C ILE A 77 -10.00 -5.97 4.30
N VAL A 78 -9.17 -5.71 5.31
CA VAL A 78 -8.48 -4.44 5.53
C VAL A 78 -6.98 -4.67 5.42
N LEU A 79 -6.32 -3.89 4.58
CA LEU A 79 -4.86 -3.88 4.41
C LEU A 79 -4.31 -2.57 4.97
N ILE A 80 -3.20 -2.61 5.70
CA ILE A 80 -2.49 -1.40 6.14
C ILE A 80 -1.03 -1.46 5.69
N THR A 81 -0.65 -0.52 4.83
CA THR A 81 0.62 -0.49 4.08
C THR A 81 1.79 0.12 4.86
N GLY A 82 1.79 0.03 6.19
CA GLY A 82 2.87 0.56 7.03
C GLY A 82 2.53 1.87 7.72
N ASP A 83 3.51 2.36 8.49
CA ASP A 83 3.43 3.50 9.39
C ASP A 83 2.17 3.49 10.25
N LEU A 84 2.04 2.36 10.95
CA LEU A 84 0.96 2.10 11.90
C LEU A 84 1.02 3.05 13.10
N THR A 85 2.23 3.44 13.47
CA THR A 85 2.50 4.28 14.65
C THR A 85 3.27 5.54 14.28
N LYS A 86 3.30 6.52 15.19
CA LYS A 86 4.07 7.75 14.99
C LYS A 86 5.57 7.47 14.87
N ASP A 87 6.16 6.71 15.79
CA ASP A 87 7.61 6.46 15.82
C ASP A 87 7.97 5.08 16.41
N GLY A 88 7.06 4.11 16.35
CA GLY A 88 7.30 2.73 16.78
C GLY A 88 7.16 2.53 18.27
N GLU A 89 6.48 3.44 18.97
CA GLU A 89 6.27 3.34 20.41
C GLU A 89 5.42 2.09 20.73
N THR A 90 5.86 1.27 21.69
CA THR A 90 5.16 0.01 22.01
C THR A 90 3.74 0.28 22.54
N SER A 91 3.51 1.41 23.22
CA SER A 91 2.18 1.85 23.63
C SER A 91 1.27 2.15 22.44
N SER A 92 1.79 2.85 21.43
CA SER A 92 1.08 3.12 20.17
C SER A 92 0.74 1.83 19.44
N HIS A 93 1.67 0.88 19.32
CA HIS A 93 1.36 -0.42 18.70
C HIS A 93 0.27 -1.18 19.45
N ARG A 94 0.29 -1.20 20.79
CA ARG A 94 -0.77 -1.84 21.59
C ARG A 94 -2.14 -1.21 21.33
N LEU A 95 -2.18 0.12 21.19
CA LEU A 95 -3.41 0.83 20.85
C LEU A 95 -3.90 0.43 19.46
N VAL A 96 -3.00 0.39 18.46
CA VAL A 96 -3.34 -0.06 17.09
C VAL A 96 -3.90 -1.49 17.14
N VAL A 97 -3.20 -2.44 17.78
CA VAL A 97 -3.65 -3.84 17.88
C VAL A 97 -5.03 -3.93 18.53
N SER A 98 -5.31 -3.15 19.58
CA SER A 98 -6.63 -3.15 20.23
C SER A 98 -7.76 -2.73 19.27
N GLN A 99 -7.48 -1.81 18.35
CA GLN A 99 -8.42 -1.36 17.33
C GLN A 99 -8.58 -2.40 16.20
N LEU A 100 -7.48 -3.01 15.75
CA LEU A 100 -7.52 -4.11 14.78
C LEU A 100 -8.29 -5.33 15.32
N ASP A 101 -8.24 -5.58 16.62
CA ASP A 101 -9.02 -6.63 17.27
C ASP A 101 -10.53 -6.42 17.15
N ARG A 102 -11.00 -5.16 17.11
CA ARG A 102 -12.42 -4.84 16.89
C ARG A 102 -12.84 -5.22 15.47
N LEU A 103 -12.02 -4.90 14.46
CA LEU A 103 -12.25 -5.30 13.06
C LEU A 103 -12.29 -6.82 12.94
N ARG A 104 -11.29 -7.50 13.51
CA ARG A 104 -11.22 -8.97 13.50
C ARG A 104 -12.43 -9.62 14.18
N THR A 105 -12.87 -9.08 15.32
CA THR A 105 -14.06 -9.56 16.04
C THR A 105 -15.33 -9.36 15.23
N ALA A 106 -15.39 -8.31 14.40
CA ALA A 106 -16.48 -8.11 13.44
C ALA A 106 -16.44 -9.11 12.25
N GLY A 107 -15.40 -9.94 12.14
CA GLY A 107 -15.21 -10.94 11.08
C GLY A 107 -14.43 -10.44 9.87
N ILE A 108 -13.85 -9.24 9.95
CA ILE A 108 -13.05 -8.63 8.89
C ILE A 108 -11.63 -9.22 8.95
N LYS A 109 -11.07 -9.62 7.81
CA LYS A 109 -9.67 -10.03 7.74
C LYS A 109 -8.79 -8.80 7.75
N VAL A 110 -7.70 -8.80 8.51
CA VAL A 110 -6.79 -7.66 8.60
C VAL A 110 -5.37 -8.14 8.38
N LEU A 111 -4.62 -7.44 7.53
CA LEU A 111 -3.23 -7.73 7.20
C LEU A 111 -2.43 -6.42 7.23
N VAL A 112 -1.24 -6.44 7.83
CA VAL A 112 -0.39 -5.25 7.98
C VAL A 112 1.08 -5.55 7.67
N ILE A 113 1.78 -4.55 7.17
CA ILE A 113 3.25 -4.51 7.10
C ILE A 113 3.76 -3.35 7.96
N PRO A 114 5.03 -3.35 8.41
CA PRO A 114 5.63 -2.17 9.00
C PRO A 114 5.97 -1.13 7.93
N GLY A 115 5.94 0.15 8.31
CA GLY A 115 6.65 1.21 7.62
C GLY A 115 8.00 1.54 8.27
N ASP A 116 8.63 2.65 7.88
CA ASP A 116 9.92 3.06 8.42
C ASP A 116 9.80 3.60 9.86
N HIS A 117 8.63 4.08 10.27
CA HIS A 117 8.38 4.53 11.64
C HIS A 117 8.09 3.39 12.63
N ASP A 118 7.72 2.19 12.18
CA ASP A 118 7.14 1.15 13.06
C ASP A 118 8.16 0.30 13.83
N LEU A 119 9.45 0.37 13.50
CA LEU A 119 10.49 -0.46 14.13
C LEU A 119 11.37 0.33 15.11
N GLY A 120 10.83 1.45 15.59
CA GLY A 120 11.42 2.29 16.62
C GLY A 120 12.36 3.35 16.07
N MET A 121 11.90 4.59 16.09
CA MET A 121 12.70 5.74 15.66
C MET A 121 13.42 6.43 16.84
N PRO A 122 14.56 7.10 16.60
CA PRO A 122 15.17 7.97 17.60
C PRO A 122 14.23 9.08 18.12
N SER A 123 13.22 9.46 17.34
CA SER A 123 12.15 10.42 17.63
C SER A 123 11.00 9.87 18.48
N ALA A 124 11.05 8.59 18.88
CA ALA A 124 10.10 8.00 19.82
C ALA A 124 10.27 8.63 21.21
N LEU A 125 9.39 9.57 21.54
CA LEU A 125 9.50 10.42 22.73
C LEU A 125 8.21 10.43 23.55
N ILE A 126 8.40 10.61 24.85
CA ILE A 126 7.38 11.00 25.83
C ILE A 126 7.55 12.50 26.07
N TYR A 127 6.44 13.24 26.06
CA TYR A 127 6.39 14.68 26.24
C TYR A 127 5.85 15.01 27.64
N ASP A 128 6.60 15.79 28.40
CA ASP A 128 6.25 16.21 29.76
C ASP A 128 6.55 17.70 29.94
N GLY A 129 5.56 18.53 29.62
CA GLY A 129 5.66 19.98 29.63
C GLY A 129 6.69 20.47 28.61
N ASP A 130 7.82 20.95 29.12
CA ASP A 130 8.91 21.51 28.30
C ASP A 130 10.02 20.50 28.01
N LYS A 131 9.88 19.25 28.47
CA LYS A 131 10.92 18.21 28.35
C LYS A 131 10.43 17.01 27.57
N THR A 132 11.40 16.27 27.04
CA THR A 132 11.18 14.96 26.43
C THR A 132 12.05 13.89 27.08
N SER A 133 11.56 12.65 27.04
CA SER A 133 12.35 11.45 27.35
C SER A 133 12.07 10.37 26.31
N LYS A 134 12.94 9.37 26.16
CA LYS A 134 12.73 8.29 25.19
C LYS A 134 11.53 7.43 25.57
N ALA A 135 10.71 7.10 24.59
CA ALA A 135 9.68 6.09 24.71
C ALA A 135 10.27 4.67 24.51
N GLU A 136 9.58 3.66 25.02
CA GLU A 136 9.86 2.26 24.67
C GLU A 136 9.39 1.99 23.23
N THR A 137 10.21 1.32 22.44
CA THR A 137 9.92 1.00 21.05
C THR A 137 9.92 -0.50 20.77
N ALA A 138 9.17 -0.93 19.75
CA ALA A 138 9.16 -2.30 19.29
C ALA A 138 10.27 -2.54 18.24
N ASN A 139 10.99 -3.66 18.36
CA ASN A 139 11.84 -4.17 17.29
C ASN A 139 11.06 -5.13 16.35
N SER A 140 11.70 -5.61 15.28
CA SER A 140 11.05 -6.50 14.30
C SER A 140 10.43 -7.77 14.89
N LYS A 141 11.07 -8.37 15.91
CA LYS A 141 10.52 -9.56 16.56
C LYS A 141 9.25 -9.20 17.36
N GLN A 142 9.31 -8.12 18.14
CA GLN A 142 8.16 -7.64 18.92
C GLN A 142 7.02 -7.20 18.00
N PHE A 143 7.32 -6.57 16.86
CA PHE A 143 6.32 -6.23 15.84
C PHE A 143 5.59 -7.49 15.35
N ALA A 144 6.33 -8.52 14.91
CA ALA A 144 5.71 -9.78 14.46
C ALA A 144 4.90 -10.50 15.56
N GLU A 145 5.29 -10.36 16.83
CA GLU A 145 4.55 -10.87 17.98
C GLU A 145 3.26 -10.07 18.24
N LEU A 146 3.34 -8.74 18.25
CA LEU A 146 2.18 -7.84 18.43
C LEU A 146 1.15 -8.02 17.31
N TYR A 147 1.63 -8.13 16.07
CA TYR A 147 0.80 -8.27 14.89
C TYR A 147 0.62 -9.72 14.44
N ASN A 148 0.81 -10.70 15.33
CA ASN A 148 0.73 -12.13 14.99
C ASN A 148 -0.57 -12.49 14.25
N MET A 149 -1.71 -11.92 14.66
CA MET A 149 -3.01 -12.20 14.05
C MET A 149 -3.29 -11.42 12.75
N TYR A 150 -2.36 -10.57 12.30
CA TYR A 150 -2.56 -9.62 11.20
C TYR A 150 -1.51 -9.78 10.09
N GLY A 151 -1.23 -11.02 9.72
CA GLY A 151 -0.28 -11.37 8.65
C GLY A 151 0.88 -12.25 9.10
N TYR A 152 1.17 -12.30 10.40
CA TYR A 152 2.34 -13.00 10.96
C TYR A 152 2.00 -14.32 11.66
N SER A 153 0.80 -14.85 11.42
CA SER A 153 0.30 -16.06 12.09
C SER A 153 0.96 -17.32 11.53
N ALA A 154 0.69 -18.47 12.15
CA ALA A 154 1.15 -19.75 11.63
C ALA A 154 0.54 -20.14 10.27
N ASP A 155 -0.56 -19.49 9.86
CA ASP A 155 -1.23 -19.74 8.58
C ASP A 155 -0.58 -18.97 7.41
N SER A 156 0.36 -18.05 7.69
CA SER A 156 1.09 -17.30 6.69
C SER A 156 2.43 -17.96 6.33
N GLU A 157 2.83 -17.89 5.06
CA GLU A 157 4.20 -18.21 4.66
C GLU A 157 5.10 -17.00 4.94
N ARG A 158 6.15 -17.15 5.76
CA ARG A 158 7.02 -16.03 6.15
C ARG A 158 8.41 -16.11 5.53
N ASP A 159 8.94 -14.95 5.12
CA ASP A 159 10.35 -14.83 4.76
C ASP A 159 11.22 -14.97 6.03
N PRO A 160 12.23 -15.84 6.04
CA PRO A 160 13.15 -15.95 7.16
C PRO A 160 14.07 -14.72 7.36
N ASN A 161 14.22 -13.85 6.36
CA ASN A 161 15.19 -12.75 6.40
C ASN A 161 14.56 -11.36 6.61
N SER A 162 13.23 -11.25 6.63
CA SER A 162 12.52 -9.98 6.77
C SER A 162 11.16 -10.18 7.48
N LEU A 163 10.39 -9.09 7.57
CA LEU A 163 8.98 -9.13 7.97
C LEU A 163 8.04 -9.40 6.79
N SER A 164 8.56 -9.76 5.61
CA SER A 164 7.73 -10.11 4.46
C SER A 164 6.99 -11.43 4.68
N TYR A 165 5.79 -11.55 4.12
CA TYR A 165 4.97 -12.76 4.20
C TYR A 165 3.99 -12.88 3.04
N CYS A 166 3.40 -14.07 2.89
CA CYS A 166 2.25 -14.31 2.02
C CYS A 166 1.10 -14.91 2.83
N ALA A 167 -0.10 -14.37 2.64
CA ALA A 167 -1.32 -14.86 3.28
C ALA A 167 -2.45 -14.97 2.25
N GLU A 168 -3.33 -15.96 2.42
CA GLU A 168 -4.52 -16.13 1.58
C GLU A 168 -5.78 -15.82 2.40
N PRO A 169 -6.13 -14.53 2.60
CA PRO A 169 -7.25 -14.14 3.46
C PRO A 169 -8.62 -14.61 2.95
N VAL A 170 -8.75 -14.78 1.63
CA VAL A 170 -9.89 -15.40 0.96
C VAL A 170 -9.37 -16.36 -0.11
N SER A 171 -10.11 -17.44 -0.35
CA SER A 171 -9.72 -18.49 -1.30
C SER A 171 -9.46 -17.91 -2.69
N GLY A 172 -8.29 -18.18 -3.26
CA GLY A 172 -7.90 -17.74 -4.59
C GLY A 172 -7.20 -16.38 -4.64
N LEU A 173 -7.11 -15.64 -3.54
CA LEU A 173 -6.40 -14.36 -3.47
C LEU A 173 -5.26 -14.42 -2.46
N VAL A 174 -4.02 -14.33 -2.94
CA VAL A 174 -2.83 -14.20 -2.10
C VAL A 174 -2.47 -12.73 -1.96
N ILE A 175 -2.31 -12.28 -0.72
CA ILE A 175 -1.73 -10.98 -0.38
C ILE A 175 -0.26 -11.21 -0.02
N VAL A 176 0.63 -10.50 -0.69
CA VAL A 176 2.07 -10.51 -0.43
C VAL A 176 2.44 -9.23 0.30
N GLY A 177 2.74 -9.33 1.59
CA GLY A 177 3.29 -8.23 2.36
C GLY A 177 4.80 -8.17 2.18
N ILE A 178 5.30 -7.07 1.61
CA ILE A 178 6.72 -6.82 1.38
C ILE A 178 7.20 -5.80 2.42
N ALA A 179 8.15 -6.21 3.26
CA ALA A 179 8.75 -5.34 4.27
C ALA A 179 10.19 -4.98 3.88
N CYS A 180 10.42 -3.68 3.67
CA CYS A 180 11.74 -3.10 3.53
C CYS A 180 12.33 -2.76 4.91
N ASP A 181 13.62 -2.42 4.95
CA ASP A 181 14.17 -1.73 6.13
C ASP A 181 13.77 -0.23 6.14
N SER A 182 14.19 0.50 7.17
CA SER A 182 13.88 1.93 7.36
C SER A 182 14.48 2.87 6.30
N HIS A 183 15.20 2.33 5.31
CA HIS A 183 15.79 3.09 4.20
C HIS A 183 15.32 2.56 2.85
N GLY A 184 14.19 1.85 2.82
CA GLY A 184 13.62 1.34 1.58
C GLY A 184 14.42 0.19 0.97
N ARG A 185 15.28 -0.48 1.72
CA ARG A 185 16.12 -1.57 1.17
C ARG A 185 15.40 -2.91 1.30
N LEU A 186 15.37 -3.63 0.19
CA LEU A 186 14.89 -5.01 0.14
C LEU A 186 16.05 -5.96 -0.16
N GLY A 187 16.37 -6.84 0.80
CA GLY A 187 17.45 -7.81 0.63
C GLY A 187 17.21 -8.75 -0.55
N SER A 188 18.27 -9.08 -1.30
CA SER A 188 18.17 -9.93 -2.50
C SER A 188 17.58 -11.32 -2.22
N SER A 189 17.84 -11.88 -1.04
CA SER A 189 17.24 -13.15 -0.59
C SER A 189 15.74 -13.02 -0.35
N SER A 190 15.30 -11.91 0.26
CA SER A 190 13.88 -11.60 0.48
C SER A 190 13.16 -11.37 -0.83
N LEU A 191 13.73 -10.58 -1.76
CA LEU A 191 13.17 -10.38 -3.10
C LEU A 191 13.03 -11.70 -3.87
N SER A 192 14.06 -12.55 -3.83
CA SER A 192 14.01 -13.88 -4.46
C SER A 192 12.94 -14.77 -3.84
N TRP A 193 12.80 -14.74 -2.51
CA TRP A 193 11.75 -15.47 -1.80
C TRP A 193 10.35 -14.97 -2.20
N ILE A 194 10.15 -13.65 -2.27
CA ILE A 194 8.90 -13.02 -2.72
C ILE A 194 8.53 -13.49 -4.13
N CYS A 195 9.45 -13.37 -5.10
CA CYS A 195 9.21 -13.81 -6.48
C CYS A 195 8.79 -15.27 -6.53
N GLN A 196 9.48 -16.17 -5.81
CA GLN A 196 9.12 -17.60 -5.76
C GLN A 196 7.72 -17.84 -5.18
N ARG A 197 7.31 -17.09 -4.16
CA ARG A 197 5.96 -17.22 -3.57
C ARG A 197 4.89 -16.72 -4.54
N VAL A 198 5.14 -15.61 -5.24
CA VAL A 198 4.24 -15.08 -6.27
C VAL A 198 4.09 -16.09 -7.40
N GLU A 199 5.20 -16.58 -7.97
CA GLU A 199 5.21 -17.59 -9.04
C GLU A 199 4.43 -18.84 -8.64
N LYS A 200 4.65 -19.34 -7.42
CA LYS A 200 3.89 -20.47 -6.86
C LYS A 200 2.40 -20.18 -6.81
N ALA A 201 1.99 -19.04 -6.27
CA ALA A 201 0.57 -18.66 -6.19
C ALA A 201 -0.06 -18.55 -7.59
N ARG A 202 0.65 -17.94 -8.55
CA ARG A 202 0.20 -17.85 -9.94
C ARG A 202 0.06 -19.24 -10.59
N ALA A 203 1.02 -20.14 -10.37
CA ALA A 203 0.98 -21.52 -10.88
C ALA A 203 -0.19 -22.33 -10.31
N GLU A 204 -0.56 -22.08 -9.06
CA GLU A 204 -1.74 -22.64 -8.38
C GLU A 204 -3.07 -22.02 -8.87
N GLY A 205 -3.03 -21.03 -9.77
CA GLY A 205 -4.22 -20.36 -10.27
C GLY A 205 -4.82 -19.36 -9.28
N LYS A 206 -4.01 -18.77 -8.40
CA LYS A 206 -4.42 -17.71 -7.47
C LYS A 206 -4.07 -16.33 -8.03
N GLN A 207 -4.92 -15.35 -7.74
CA GLN A 207 -4.56 -13.95 -7.93
C GLN A 207 -3.60 -13.50 -6.83
N VAL A 208 -2.83 -12.47 -7.16
CA VAL A 208 -1.85 -11.88 -6.25
C VAL A 208 -2.05 -10.37 -6.22
N LEU A 209 -2.14 -9.81 -5.01
CA LEU A 209 -1.94 -8.39 -4.75
C LEU A 209 -0.73 -8.26 -3.83
N ALA A 210 0.18 -7.35 -4.15
CA ALA A 210 1.28 -7.02 -3.26
C ALA A 210 0.95 -5.76 -2.46
N MET A 211 1.51 -5.65 -1.26
CA MET A 211 1.58 -4.40 -0.51
C MET A 211 3.00 -4.17 -0.02
N MET A 212 3.47 -2.93 -0.10
CA MET A 212 4.78 -2.48 0.40
C MET A 212 4.64 -1.06 0.93
N HIS A 213 5.50 -0.62 1.85
CA HIS A 213 5.37 0.71 2.41
C HIS A 213 5.93 1.81 1.49
N PHE A 214 7.20 1.67 1.13
CA PHE A 214 7.90 2.52 0.17
C PHE A 214 7.28 2.42 -1.22
N LEU A 215 7.49 3.45 -2.04
CA LEU A 215 7.05 3.42 -3.43
C LEU A 215 7.83 2.36 -4.23
N LEU A 216 7.16 1.68 -5.16
CA LEU A 216 7.81 0.75 -6.08
C LEU A 216 8.54 1.49 -7.20
N PHE A 217 8.04 2.63 -7.66
CA PHE A 217 8.71 3.48 -8.63
C PHE A 217 8.36 4.96 -8.44
N PRO A 218 9.09 5.89 -9.09
CA PRO A 218 8.86 7.32 -8.91
C PRO A 218 7.62 7.77 -9.69
N HIS A 219 6.57 8.22 -8.99
CA HIS A 219 5.40 8.86 -9.61
C HIS A 219 5.69 10.32 -10.01
N ILE A 220 6.59 10.98 -9.28
CA ILE A 220 6.97 12.38 -9.48
C ILE A 220 8.45 12.44 -9.86
N ALA A 221 8.82 13.36 -10.75
CA ALA A 221 10.22 13.54 -11.16
C ALA A 221 11.12 13.81 -9.96
N ASN A 222 12.30 13.17 -9.97
CA ASN A 222 13.40 13.41 -9.04
C ASN A 222 13.16 12.97 -7.59
N ILE A 223 12.01 12.37 -7.24
CA ILE A 223 11.78 11.91 -5.86
C ILE A 223 12.71 10.75 -5.49
N GLU A 224 13.14 9.95 -6.46
CA GLU A 224 14.10 8.86 -6.28
C GLU A 224 15.50 9.33 -5.91
N LYS A 225 15.81 10.61 -6.13
CA LYS A 225 17.08 11.22 -5.68
C LYS A 225 17.07 11.48 -4.17
N LYS A 226 15.90 11.41 -3.53
CA LYS A 226 15.76 11.34 -2.08
C LYS A 226 15.61 9.87 -1.70
N ASN A 227 16.66 9.32 -1.08
CA ASN A 227 16.82 7.88 -0.80
C ASN A 227 15.85 7.33 0.28
N ASP A 228 14.73 8.00 0.52
CA ASP A 228 13.75 7.63 1.53
C ASP A 228 12.36 7.33 0.94
N TYR A 229 11.95 7.85 -0.22
CA TYR A 229 10.57 7.63 -0.70
C TYR A 229 10.37 6.36 -1.53
N VAL A 230 11.35 6.01 -2.37
CA VAL A 230 11.25 4.91 -3.34
C VAL A 230 12.18 3.78 -2.90
N VAL A 231 11.74 2.53 -3.07
CA VAL A 231 12.54 1.34 -2.77
C VAL A 231 13.92 1.39 -3.45
N GLU A 232 14.99 1.06 -2.71
CA GLU A 232 16.34 1.07 -3.27
C GLU A 232 16.45 0.07 -4.43
N GLY A 233 17.01 0.51 -5.56
CA GLY A 233 17.13 -0.33 -6.75
C GLY A 233 15.79 -0.61 -7.44
N TYR A 234 14.84 0.34 -7.33
CA TYR A 234 13.47 0.25 -7.84
C TYR A 234 13.33 -0.36 -9.23
N GLU A 235 14.21 -0.04 -10.19
CA GLU A 235 14.16 -0.64 -11.53
C GLU A 235 14.28 -2.17 -11.49
N THR A 236 15.19 -2.69 -10.68
CA THR A 236 15.41 -4.15 -10.52
C THR A 236 14.27 -4.78 -9.71
N VAL A 237 13.79 -4.11 -8.66
CA VAL A 237 12.69 -4.62 -7.83
C VAL A 237 11.41 -4.70 -8.67
N ARG A 238 11.05 -3.62 -9.37
CA ARG A 238 9.90 -3.55 -10.27
C ARG A 238 9.95 -4.64 -11.33
N ASP A 239 11.06 -4.75 -12.06
CA ASP A 239 11.19 -5.74 -13.13
C ASP A 239 11.01 -7.17 -12.59
N LYS A 240 11.62 -7.51 -11.45
CA LYS A 240 11.49 -8.83 -10.81
C LYS A 240 10.08 -9.13 -10.31
N LEU A 241 9.36 -8.13 -9.78
CA LEU A 241 7.98 -8.33 -9.35
C LEU A 241 7.05 -8.54 -10.55
N ILE A 242 7.25 -7.79 -11.64
CA ILE A 242 6.52 -7.99 -12.90
C ILE A 242 6.78 -9.38 -13.47
N GLU A 243 8.05 -9.79 -13.57
CA GLU A 243 8.46 -11.13 -14.06
C GLU A 243 7.80 -12.26 -13.25
N ALA A 244 7.72 -12.10 -11.93
CA ALA A 244 7.08 -13.08 -11.05
C ALA A 244 5.55 -13.14 -11.21
N GLY A 245 4.94 -12.12 -11.81
CA GLY A 245 3.50 -12.04 -12.08
C GLY A 245 2.71 -11.12 -11.13
N VAL A 246 3.37 -10.16 -10.49
CA VAL A 246 2.70 -9.08 -9.74
C VAL A 246 2.12 -8.06 -10.73
N LYS A 247 0.83 -7.78 -10.61
CA LYS A 247 0.12 -6.80 -11.46
C LYS A 247 -0.24 -5.51 -10.74
N VAL A 248 -0.43 -5.58 -9.42
CA VAL A 248 -0.86 -4.46 -8.59
C VAL A 248 -0.06 -4.48 -7.29
N VAL A 249 0.44 -3.31 -6.91
CA VAL A 249 1.16 -3.06 -5.66
C VAL A 249 0.48 -1.90 -4.93
N LEU A 250 0.13 -2.13 -3.67
CA LEU A 250 -0.49 -1.14 -2.79
C LEU A 250 0.58 -0.52 -1.91
N THR A 251 0.75 0.80 -1.97
CA THR A 251 1.82 1.52 -1.28
C THR A 251 1.34 2.70 -0.46
N GLY A 252 2.25 3.34 0.26
CA GLY A 252 2.01 4.44 1.19
C GLY A 252 3.19 5.41 1.24
N HIS A 253 3.59 5.79 2.45
CA HIS A 253 4.84 6.50 2.80
C HIS A 253 4.90 7.97 2.36
N PHE A 254 4.59 8.24 1.10
CA PHE A 254 4.70 9.59 0.56
C PHE A 254 3.49 10.49 0.92
N HIS A 255 2.43 9.89 1.47
CA HIS A 255 1.19 10.53 1.95
C HIS A 255 0.37 11.24 0.88
N ILE A 256 0.66 10.96 -0.39
CA ILE A 256 -0.04 11.56 -1.53
C ILE A 256 -1.11 10.64 -2.08
N LEU A 257 -2.07 11.23 -2.78
CA LEU A 257 -3.18 10.54 -3.40
C LEU A 257 -2.85 10.36 -4.87
N GLU A 258 -2.24 9.22 -5.20
CA GLU A 258 -1.71 8.98 -6.55
C GLU A 258 -1.90 7.52 -6.98
N MET A 259 -2.12 7.32 -8.27
CA MET A 259 -2.09 6.00 -8.90
C MET A 259 -1.40 6.07 -10.24
N ALA A 260 -0.53 5.10 -10.50
CA ALA A 260 0.29 5.15 -11.69
C ALA A 260 0.61 3.74 -12.19
N LYS A 261 1.16 3.64 -13.40
CA LYS A 261 1.55 2.35 -13.99
C LYS A 261 2.93 2.46 -14.60
N ASP A 262 3.76 1.48 -14.31
CA ASP A 262 5.07 1.37 -14.94
C ASP A 262 5.26 0.01 -15.58
N TYR A 263 6.28 -0.08 -16.43
CA TYR A 263 6.53 -1.19 -17.30
C TYR A 263 7.83 -1.89 -16.94
N HIS A 264 7.88 -3.19 -17.21
CA HIS A 264 9.14 -3.91 -17.28
C HIS A 264 10.11 -3.18 -18.24
N SER A 265 11.42 -3.25 -18.00
CA SER A 265 12.43 -2.55 -18.82
C SER A 265 12.31 -2.77 -20.33
N ASP A 266 11.81 -3.93 -20.77
CA ASP A 266 11.58 -4.29 -22.18
C ASP A 266 10.14 -4.01 -22.70
N MET A 267 9.28 -3.38 -21.88
CA MET A 267 7.87 -3.07 -22.19
C MET A 267 6.96 -4.29 -22.36
N SER A 268 7.37 -5.49 -21.94
CA SER A 268 6.58 -6.73 -22.12
C SER A 268 5.33 -6.83 -21.23
N ALA A 269 5.31 -6.14 -20.09
CA ALA A 269 4.20 -6.13 -19.15
C ALA A 269 4.24 -4.88 -18.26
N GLU A 270 3.06 -4.42 -17.84
CA GLU A 270 2.91 -3.35 -16.84
C GLU A 270 2.52 -3.85 -15.44
N VAL A 271 2.88 -3.05 -14.43
CA VAL A 271 2.42 -3.10 -13.05
C VAL A 271 1.74 -1.78 -12.70
N TYR A 272 0.69 -1.84 -11.88
CA TYR A 272 0.05 -0.68 -11.30
C TYR A 272 0.53 -0.49 -9.87
N GLU A 273 0.91 0.73 -9.53
CA GLU A 273 1.16 1.16 -8.16
C GLU A 273 0.01 2.07 -7.70
N ILE A 274 -0.57 1.73 -6.55
CA ILE A 274 -1.66 2.49 -5.93
C ILE A 274 -1.14 3.05 -4.62
N ILE A 275 -0.75 4.33 -4.64
CA ILE A 275 -0.34 5.04 -3.42
C ILE A 275 -1.61 5.39 -2.64
N THR A 276 -1.68 4.89 -1.41
CA THR A 276 -2.74 5.22 -0.47
C THR A 276 -2.28 6.40 0.39
N PRO A 277 -2.99 7.55 0.36
CA PRO A 277 -2.60 8.69 1.18
C PRO A 277 -2.77 8.40 2.67
N SER A 278 -2.14 9.21 3.51
CA SER A 278 -2.33 9.12 4.95
C SER A 278 -3.75 9.51 5.34
N THR A 279 -4.38 8.70 6.18
CA THR A 279 -5.64 9.09 6.83
C THR A 279 -5.45 10.18 7.90
N ALA A 280 -4.21 10.42 8.32
CA ALA A 280 -3.81 11.41 9.31
C ALA A 280 -3.29 12.73 8.69
N ALA A 281 -3.23 12.84 7.36
CA ALA A 281 -2.88 14.07 6.65
C ALA A 281 -3.98 14.44 5.65
N TYR A 282 -4.14 15.73 5.34
CA TYR A 282 -5.08 16.17 4.30
C TYR A 282 -4.77 15.48 2.96
N PRO A 283 -5.77 14.92 2.25
CA PRO A 283 -7.22 15.11 2.40
C PRO A 283 -7.92 14.08 3.32
N CYS A 284 -7.17 13.32 4.10
CA CYS A 284 -7.64 12.24 4.98
C CYS A 284 -8.36 11.16 4.18
N ALA A 285 -7.69 10.63 3.16
CA ALA A 285 -8.25 9.69 2.22
C ALA A 285 -7.74 8.25 2.45
N TYR A 286 -8.45 7.30 1.88
CA TYR A 286 -8.12 5.88 1.86
C TYR A 286 -8.68 5.24 0.59
N ARG A 287 -8.26 4.01 0.27
CA ARG A 287 -8.73 3.30 -0.93
C ARG A 287 -9.74 2.21 -0.60
N GLN A 288 -10.76 2.10 -1.44
CA GLN A 288 -11.71 0.99 -1.45
C GLN A 288 -11.58 0.23 -2.76
N LEU A 289 -11.27 -1.05 -2.65
CA LEU A 289 -11.03 -1.97 -3.74
C LEU A 289 -12.18 -2.97 -3.81
N THR A 290 -12.61 -3.30 -5.03
CA THR A 290 -13.58 -4.35 -5.30
C THR A 290 -12.96 -5.30 -6.33
N LEU A 291 -12.58 -6.49 -5.88
CA LEU A 291 -12.16 -7.58 -6.75
C LEU A 291 -13.39 -8.36 -7.16
N ASN A 292 -13.67 -8.41 -8.45
CA ASN A 292 -14.86 -9.07 -8.94
C ASN A 292 -14.84 -10.59 -8.65
N SER A 293 -16.00 -11.22 -8.67
CA SER A 293 -16.15 -12.63 -8.27
C SER A 293 -15.34 -13.67 -9.07
N ASP A 294 -14.95 -13.38 -10.31
CA ASP A 294 -14.06 -14.25 -11.09
C ASP A 294 -12.56 -13.85 -10.96
N MET A 295 -12.28 -12.85 -10.15
CA MET A 295 -10.96 -12.31 -9.83
C MET A 295 -10.17 -11.87 -11.09
N THR A 296 -10.87 -11.40 -12.12
CA THR A 296 -10.28 -10.90 -13.36
C THR A 296 -10.28 -9.39 -13.48
N GLN A 297 -10.94 -8.68 -12.55
CA GLN A 297 -10.98 -7.23 -12.55
C GLN A 297 -10.94 -6.66 -11.13
N LEU A 298 -10.08 -5.67 -10.92
CA LEU A 298 -9.99 -4.90 -9.69
C LEU A 298 -10.44 -3.47 -9.95
N LYS A 299 -11.52 -3.06 -9.27
CA LYS A 299 -11.92 -1.65 -9.23
C LYS A 299 -11.33 -0.99 -7.98
N VAL A 300 -10.77 0.19 -8.13
CA VAL A 300 -10.19 1.02 -7.08
C VAL A 300 -10.99 2.31 -7.01
N GLU A 301 -11.35 2.76 -5.81
CA GLU A 301 -12.03 4.03 -5.56
C GLU A 301 -11.40 4.74 -4.36
N THR A 302 -11.25 6.06 -4.46
CA THR A 302 -10.84 6.89 -3.33
C THR A 302 -12.04 7.25 -2.46
N LYS A 303 -11.86 7.16 -1.15
CA LYS A 303 -12.83 7.59 -0.13
C LYS A 303 -12.13 8.52 0.86
N TYR A 304 -12.93 9.35 1.53
CA TYR A 304 -12.43 10.40 2.43
C TYR A 304 -13.06 10.26 3.81
N VAL A 305 -12.29 10.65 4.83
CA VAL A 305 -12.77 10.94 6.19
C VAL A 305 -13.16 12.42 6.21
N THR A 306 -14.43 12.72 5.99
CA THR A 306 -14.89 14.11 5.80
C THR A 306 -15.33 14.81 7.09
N SER A 307 -15.40 14.09 8.21
CA SER A 307 -15.81 14.63 9.50
C SER A 307 -15.06 13.93 10.62
N LEU A 308 -14.80 14.67 11.70
CA LEU A 308 -14.25 14.14 12.94
C LEU A 308 -15.11 14.63 14.12
N LYS A 309 -15.52 13.74 15.01
CA LYS A 309 -16.46 14.05 16.10
C LYS A 309 -15.92 15.17 17.00
N GLY A 310 -16.71 16.21 17.20
CA GLY A 310 -16.31 17.34 18.05
C GLY A 310 -15.34 18.32 17.39
N VAL A 311 -14.96 18.09 16.13
CA VAL A 311 -14.18 19.04 15.33
C VAL A 311 -15.08 19.67 14.27
N SER A 312 -15.34 20.96 14.43
CA SER A 312 -16.09 21.74 13.44
C SER A 312 -15.23 21.96 12.20
N ASP A 313 -15.81 21.77 11.03
CA ASP A 313 -15.16 21.98 9.73
C ASP A 313 -13.81 21.24 9.61
N PHE A 314 -13.82 19.94 9.93
CA PHE A 314 -12.64 19.09 10.00
C PHE A 314 -11.75 19.15 8.76
N GLN A 315 -12.34 19.16 7.56
CA GLN A 315 -11.59 19.20 6.30
C GLN A 315 -10.85 20.52 6.11
N SER A 316 -11.45 21.66 6.46
CA SER A 316 -10.74 22.95 6.46
C SER A 316 -9.60 22.94 7.48
N MET A 317 -9.81 22.43 8.69
CA MET A 317 -8.76 22.31 9.70
C MET A 317 -7.58 21.43 9.24
N ALA A 318 -7.88 20.29 8.61
CA ALA A 318 -6.86 19.40 8.06
C ALA A 318 -6.08 20.08 6.93
N LYS A 319 -6.77 20.83 6.06
CA LYS A 319 -6.15 21.63 4.99
C LYS A 319 -5.24 22.71 5.56
N ASP A 320 -5.69 23.44 6.58
CA ASP A 320 -4.90 24.45 7.28
C ASP A 320 -3.64 23.83 7.91
N ARG A 321 -3.75 22.62 8.49
CA ARG A 321 -2.58 21.89 9.02
C ARG A 321 -1.53 21.59 7.95
N LEU A 322 -1.96 21.19 6.75
CA LEU A 322 -1.04 20.99 5.62
C LEU A 322 -0.36 22.31 5.24
N VAL A 323 -1.15 23.38 5.08
CA VAL A 323 -0.64 24.70 4.69
C VAL A 323 0.36 25.23 5.72
N ASP A 324 0.05 25.17 7.00
CA ASP A 324 0.92 25.60 8.10
C ASP A 324 2.20 24.76 8.13
N GLY A 325 2.07 23.44 8.03
CA GLY A 325 3.22 22.52 8.04
C GLY A 325 4.20 22.80 6.90
N ILE A 326 3.70 23.03 5.67
CA ILE A 326 4.55 23.42 4.54
C ILE A 326 5.12 24.81 4.76
N THR A 327 4.32 25.79 5.17
CA THR A 327 4.79 27.16 5.43
C THR A 327 5.95 27.18 6.43
N GLN A 328 5.85 26.42 7.52
CA GLN A 328 6.91 26.34 8.54
C GLN A 328 8.19 25.66 8.03
N LEU A 329 8.13 24.76 7.05
CA LEU A 329 9.32 24.19 6.42
C LEU A 329 10.11 25.28 5.66
N PHE A 330 9.43 26.16 4.94
CA PHE A 330 10.05 27.24 4.18
C PHE A 330 10.47 28.44 5.04
N MET A 331 9.89 28.59 6.23
CA MET A 331 10.23 29.66 7.18
C MET A 331 11.39 29.31 8.13
N LYS A 332 11.79 28.03 8.20
CA LYS A 332 12.89 27.57 9.06
C LYS A 332 14.28 27.79 8.47
N GLU A 333 14.38 27.96 7.15
CA GLU A 333 15.62 28.37 6.51
C GLU A 333 15.80 29.88 6.74
N GLU A 334 17.02 30.38 6.91
CA GLU A 334 17.33 31.78 7.31
C GLU A 334 16.89 32.86 6.29
N VAL A 335 15.99 32.51 5.39
CA VAL A 335 15.43 33.33 4.32
C VAL A 335 13.92 33.46 4.55
N ASP A 336 13.48 34.62 5.02
CA ASP A 336 12.06 34.99 5.01
C ASP A 336 11.56 35.05 3.55
N ASN A 337 10.86 33.99 3.13
CA ASN A 337 10.36 33.84 1.77
C ASN A 337 8.88 33.48 1.74
N GLU A 338 8.04 34.37 2.29
CA GLU A 338 6.58 34.24 2.33
C GLU A 338 5.98 33.89 0.97
N THR A 339 6.54 34.44 -0.11
CA THR A 339 6.08 34.15 -1.47
C THR A 339 6.36 32.70 -1.88
N ALA A 340 7.56 32.17 -1.61
CA ALA A 340 7.88 30.77 -1.91
C ALA A 340 7.09 29.80 -1.01
N ALA A 341 6.93 30.13 0.27
CA ALA A 341 6.14 29.33 1.22
C ALA A 341 4.68 29.20 0.77
N ASN A 342 4.03 30.31 0.42
CA ASN A 342 2.65 30.33 -0.07
C ASN A 342 2.50 29.58 -1.41
N LEU A 343 3.48 29.74 -2.31
CA LEU A 343 3.50 29.03 -3.59
C LEU A 343 3.58 27.52 -3.34
N ALA A 344 4.54 27.07 -2.52
CA ALA A 344 4.71 25.67 -2.18
C ALA A 344 3.46 25.10 -1.51
N ALA A 345 2.92 25.76 -0.47
CA ALA A 345 1.72 25.29 0.24
C ALA A 345 0.53 25.10 -0.72
N LYS A 346 0.32 26.03 -1.66
CA LYS A 346 -0.74 25.88 -2.66
C LYS A 346 -0.48 24.71 -3.62
N GLY A 347 0.76 24.49 -4.05
CA GLY A 347 1.12 23.33 -4.87
C GLY A 347 0.85 22.00 -4.16
N PHE A 348 1.20 21.89 -2.87
CA PHE A 348 0.92 20.71 -2.04
C PHE A 348 -0.57 20.48 -1.83
N VAL A 349 -1.37 21.53 -1.67
CA VAL A 349 -2.84 21.42 -1.54
C VAL A 349 -3.45 20.88 -2.83
N ILE A 350 -3.08 21.46 -3.99
CA ILE A 350 -3.57 20.99 -5.29
C ILE A 350 -3.25 19.52 -5.47
N HIS A 351 -2.02 19.13 -5.12
CA HIS A 351 -1.59 17.75 -5.24
C HIS A 351 -2.31 16.80 -4.26
N ALA A 352 -2.52 17.25 -3.03
CA ALA A 352 -3.27 16.47 -2.05
C ALA A 352 -4.73 16.23 -2.47
N GLU A 353 -5.33 17.13 -3.25
CA GLU A 353 -6.69 17.01 -3.75
C GLU A 353 -6.82 16.02 -4.93
N GLY A 354 -5.72 15.75 -5.65
CA GLY A 354 -5.64 14.86 -6.83
C GLY A 354 -6.28 15.46 -8.09
N GLY A 355 -6.11 14.80 -9.24
CA GLY A 355 -6.72 15.23 -10.51
C GLY A 355 -6.15 16.56 -11.02
N GLU A 356 -4.86 16.77 -10.81
CA GLU A 356 -4.17 18.02 -11.06
C GLU A 356 -4.13 18.35 -12.55
N ASP A 357 -4.06 17.35 -13.43
CA ASP A 357 -4.03 17.59 -14.88
C ASP A 357 -5.39 17.98 -15.48
N GLU A 358 -6.49 17.71 -14.75
CA GLU A 358 -7.85 18.03 -15.16
C GLU A 358 -8.37 19.38 -14.61
N SER A 359 -7.73 19.95 -13.58
CA SER A 359 -8.27 21.11 -12.86
C SER A 359 -7.88 22.48 -13.46
N ASP A 360 -8.83 23.41 -13.54
CA ASP A 360 -8.55 24.81 -13.93
C ASP A 360 -7.71 25.55 -12.88
N GLU A 361 -7.75 25.09 -11.62
CA GLU A 361 -6.92 25.60 -10.54
C GLU A 361 -5.44 25.26 -10.75
N SER A 362 -5.12 24.05 -11.18
CA SER A 362 -3.76 23.62 -11.53
C SER A 362 -3.20 24.43 -12.70
N LYS A 363 -4.00 24.69 -13.74
CA LYS A 363 -3.58 25.55 -14.87
C LYS A 363 -3.27 26.97 -14.41
N THR A 364 -4.13 27.52 -13.55
CA THR A 364 -3.95 28.85 -12.97
C THR A 364 -2.71 28.89 -12.09
N TYR A 365 -2.48 27.85 -11.28
CA TYR A 365 -1.30 27.70 -10.45
C TYR A 365 -0.03 27.60 -11.30
N LEU A 366 -0.01 26.77 -12.35
CA LEU A 366 1.14 26.62 -13.24
C LEU A 366 1.51 27.97 -13.88
N ALA A 367 0.53 28.73 -14.36
CA ALA A 367 0.77 30.06 -14.92
C ALA A 367 1.36 31.03 -13.87
N PHE A 368 0.84 31.00 -12.64
CA PHE A 368 1.37 31.82 -11.54
C PHE A 368 2.78 31.38 -11.12
N TYR A 369 3.01 30.07 -11.01
CA TYR A 369 4.30 29.45 -10.71
C TYR A 369 5.35 29.84 -11.77
N GLU A 370 5.00 29.85 -13.06
CA GLU A 370 5.92 30.27 -14.14
C GLU A 370 6.36 31.73 -13.99
N VAL A 371 5.43 32.63 -13.68
CA VAL A 371 5.74 34.05 -13.47
C VAL A 371 6.56 34.25 -12.19
N THR A 372 6.15 33.65 -11.08
CA THR A 372 6.81 33.82 -9.78
C THR A 372 8.19 33.16 -9.75
N SER A 373 8.35 31.96 -10.31
CA SER A 373 9.66 31.29 -10.44
C SER A 373 10.62 32.09 -11.31
N PHE A 374 10.15 32.70 -12.41
CA PHE A 374 10.96 33.61 -13.23
C PHE A 374 11.46 34.81 -12.42
N LEU A 375 10.58 35.45 -11.64
CA LEU A 375 10.96 36.58 -10.79
C LEU A 375 11.96 36.16 -9.69
N LEU A 376 11.74 35.02 -9.05
CA LEU A 376 12.65 34.47 -8.02
C LEU A 376 14.04 34.17 -8.62
N LYS A 377 14.11 33.60 -9.83
CA LYS A 377 15.38 33.37 -10.55
C LYS A 377 16.17 34.66 -10.80
N LEU A 378 15.50 35.77 -11.11
CA LEU A 378 16.16 37.06 -11.32
C LEU A 378 16.79 37.63 -10.04
N THR A 379 16.20 37.34 -8.88
CA THR A 379 16.68 37.86 -7.58
C THR A 379 17.83 37.06 -6.98
N GLY A 380 18.12 35.85 -7.47
CA GLY A 380 19.17 34.97 -6.94
C GLY A 380 18.87 34.33 -5.58
N ALA A 381 17.90 34.84 -4.82
CA ALA A 381 17.58 34.42 -3.46
C ALA A 381 17.26 32.91 -3.32
N LEU A 382 16.66 32.29 -4.34
CA LEU A 382 16.38 30.85 -4.31
C LEU A 382 17.57 29.98 -4.75
N ASN A 383 18.54 30.52 -5.48
CA ASN A 383 19.72 29.72 -5.89
C ASN A 383 20.52 29.30 -4.66
N ASP A 384 20.71 30.24 -3.72
CA ASP A 384 21.45 29.98 -2.49
C ASP A 384 20.72 28.94 -1.64
N MET A 385 19.41 29.12 -1.43
CA MET A 385 18.53 28.18 -0.71
C MET A 385 18.55 26.77 -1.31
N LEU A 386 18.37 26.64 -2.63
CA LEU A 386 18.35 25.33 -3.30
C LEU A 386 19.72 24.64 -3.25
N SER A 387 20.81 25.42 -3.31
CA SER A 387 22.17 24.88 -3.24
C SER A 387 22.48 24.23 -1.88
N GLU A 388 21.93 24.77 -0.79
CA GLU A 388 22.12 24.25 0.57
C GLU A 388 21.45 22.88 0.76
N VAL A 389 20.33 22.63 0.09
CA VAL A 389 19.62 21.35 0.09
C VAL A 389 19.98 20.44 -1.08
N GLY A 390 21.03 20.80 -1.85
CA GLY A 390 21.54 19.99 -2.96
C GLY A 390 20.58 19.86 -4.14
N MET A 391 19.62 20.79 -4.30
CA MET A 391 18.68 20.81 -5.42
C MET A 391 19.07 21.87 -6.46
N SER A 392 18.76 21.62 -7.73
CA SER A 392 18.82 22.64 -8.77
C SER A 392 17.41 23.16 -9.08
N TRP A 393 17.33 24.33 -9.71
CA TRP A 393 16.07 24.84 -10.23
C TRP A 393 15.40 23.92 -11.22
N ASP A 394 16.18 23.30 -12.12
CA ASP A 394 15.64 22.39 -13.12
C ASP A 394 15.01 21.17 -12.41
N MET A 395 15.63 20.69 -11.34
CA MET A 395 15.04 19.61 -10.54
C MET A 395 13.72 20.02 -9.89
N VAL A 396 13.64 21.21 -9.30
CA VAL A 396 12.40 21.71 -8.68
C VAL A 396 11.33 21.93 -9.74
N ASP A 397 11.68 22.52 -10.88
CA ASP A 397 10.77 22.76 -12.00
C ASP A 397 10.22 21.45 -12.55
N ASP A 398 11.09 20.46 -12.76
CA ASP A 398 10.70 19.12 -13.20
C ASP A 398 9.78 18.44 -12.17
N THR A 399 10.08 18.52 -10.87
CA THR A 399 9.24 17.97 -9.80
C THR A 399 7.85 18.64 -9.76
N VAL A 400 7.79 19.97 -9.79
CA VAL A 400 6.50 20.69 -9.78
C VAL A 400 5.68 20.39 -11.03
N ARG A 401 6.33 20.35 -12.20
CA ARG A 401 5.63 20.08 -13.46
C ARG A 401 5.20 18.62 -13.61
N SER A 402 5.98 17.66 -13.13
CA SER A 402 5.60 16.25 -13.11
C SER A 402 4.40 16.02 -12.20
N MET A 403 4.46 16.54 -10.97
CA MET A 403 3.36 16.49 -10.00
C MET A 403 2.07 17.07 -10.59
N LEU A 404 2.10 18.29 -11.13
CA LEU A 404 0.88 18.97 -11.57
C LEU A 404 0.33 18.53 -12.93
N LYS A 405 1.11 17.76 -13.68
CA LYS A 405 0.67 17.23 -14.97
C LYS A 405 0.40 15.74 -14.90
N ASP A 406 0.58 15.11 -13.74
CA ASP A 406 0.60 13.66 -13.58
C ASP A 406 1.52 13.04 -14.66
N ILE A 407 2.82 13.29 -14.56
CA ILE A 407 3.81 12.70 -15.47
C ILE A 407 5.01 12.27 -14.64
N SER A 408 5.28 10.97 -14.50
CA SER A 408 6.58 10.56 -13.96
C SER A 408 7.72 11.07 -14.83
N GLY A 409 8.63 11.83 -14.19
CA GLY A 409 9.76 12.46 -14.86
C GLY A 409 10.87 11.50 -15.27
N TYR A 410 10.70 10.19 -15.08
CA TYR A 410 11.64 9.21 -15.60
C TYR A 410 11.31 8.89 -17.07
N ASP A 411 11.37 9.92 -17.92
CA ASP A 411 11.10 9.88 -19.36
C ASP A 411 12.15 9.04 -20.10
N LYS A 412 12.02 7.72 -19.95
CA LYS A 412 12.56 6.71 -20.86
C LYS A 412 11.48 6.39 -21.90
N GLY A 413 11.08 7.38 -22.69
CA GLY A 413 10.38 7.26 -23.97
C GLY A 413 9.27 6.20 -24.08
N LYS A 414 8.02 6.66 -24.20
CA LYS A 414 6.77 5.88 -24.42
C LYS A 414 6.16 5.18 -23.19
N ARG A 415 6.69 5.37 -21.99
CA ARG A 415 6.01 4.94 -20.76
C ARG A 415 4.86 5.91 -20.48
N GLU A 416 3.64 5.40 -20.42
CA GLU A 416 2.47 6.14 -19.95
C GLU A 416 2.31 5.85 -18.45
N ASP A 417 2.37 6.87 -17.61
CA ASP A 417 2.24 6.67 -16.16
C ASP A 417 0.90 7.17 -15.60
N ARG A 418 0.05 7.75 -16.45
CA ARG A 418 -1.18 8.43 -16.02
C ARG A 418 -2.32 7.49 -15.71
N THR A 419 -2.92 7.65 -14.54
CA THR A 419 -4.22 7.04 -14.23
C THR A 419 -5.11 7.99 -13.42
N ASP A 420 -6.42 7.80 -13.49
CA ASP A 420 -7.38 8.62 -12.72
C ASP A 420 -7.24 8.32 -11.23
N ASP A 421 -6.76 9.31 -10.46
CA ASP A 421 -6.53 9.26 -9.02
C ASP A 421 -7.76 8.97 -8.16
N PHE A 422 -8.97 9.18 -8.66
CA PHE A 422 -10.20 8.96 -7.90
C PHE A 422 -10.77 7.57 -8.13
N SER A 423 -10.64 7.04 -9.34
CA SER A 423 -11.19 5.74 -9.71
C SER A 423 -10.44 5.07 -10.85
N LEU A 424 -9.94 3.87 -10.61
CA LEU A 424 -9.24 3.06 -11.60
C LEU A 424 -9.86 1.66 -11.70
N THR A 425 -9.97 1.13 -12.92
CA THR A 425 -10.33 -0.28 -13.14
C THR A 425 -9.18 -0.98 -13.83
N ILE A 426 -8.66 -2.04 -13.20
CA ILE A 426 -7.50 -2.81 -13.65
C ILE A 426 -7.96 -4.20 -14.05
N ASP A 427 -7.67 -4.60 -15.28
CA ASP A 427 -7.85 -5.98 -15.71
C ASP A 427 -6.70 -6.84 -15.19
N LEU A 428 -7.06 -7.89 -14.45
CA LEU A 428 -6.13 -8.85 -13.88
C LEU A 428 -5.98 -10.07 -14.80
N PRO A 429 -4.76 -10.60 -14.96
CA PRO A 429 -4.52 -11.76 -15.79
C PRO A 429 -5.29 -12.97 -15.26
N LYS A 430 -6.12 -13.58 -16.11
CA LYS A 430 -6.89 -14.79 -15.77
C LYS A 430 -5.99 -15.83 -15.13
N THR A 431 -6.40 -16.29 -13.96
CA THR A 431 -5.79 -17.46 -13.37
C THR A 431 -6.38 -18.68 -14.04
N THR A 432 -5.65 -19.26 -14.99
CA THR A 432 -5.97 -20.61 -15.43
C THR A 432 -5.26 -21.52 -14.43
N PRO A 433 -5.96 -22.36 -13.65
CA PRO A 433 -5.28 -23.42 -12.93
C PRO A 433 -4.46 -24.16 -13.97
N SER A 434 -3.15 -24.20 -13.81
CA SER A 434 -2.35 -25.12 -14.60
C SER A 434 -2.81 -26.51 -14.17
N GLY A 435 -3.81 -27.05 -14.87
CA GLY A 435 -4.28 -28.41 -14.62
C GLY A 435 -3.05 -29.29 -14.68
N ILE A 436 -2.75 -30.01 -13.59
CA ILE A 436 -1.53 -30.81 -13.38
C ILE A 436 -0.90 -31.22 -14.71
N THR A 437 0.12 -30.47 -15.16
CA THR A 437 0.75 -30.68 -16.46
C THR A 437 1.83 -31.77 -16.39
N SER A 438 2.28 -32.10 -15.18
CA SER A 438 3.14 -33.25 -14.90
C SER A 438 3.05 -33.63 -13.41
N VAL A 439 3.30 -34.90 -13.11
CA VAL A 439 3.52 -35.41 -11.75
C VAL A 439 4.95 -35.91 -11.71
N GLU A 440 5.74 -35.50 -10.70
CA GLU A 440 7.11 -35.96 -10.51
C GLU A 440 7.18 -37.49 -10.51
N ALA A 441 8.19 -38.03 -11.18
CA ALA A 441 8.32 -39.45 -11.52
C ALA A 441 8.79 -40.33 -10.35
N ASP A 442 8.45 -40.01 -9.11
CA ASP A 442 8.71 -40.85 -7.93
C ASP A 442 7.51 -41.72 -7.55
N SER A 443 6.60 -41.96 -8.50
CA SER A 443 5.50 -42.89 -8.31
C SER A 443 5.99 -44.33 -8.39
N GLU A 444 5.89 -45.07 -7.29
CA GLU A 444 6.15 -46.52 -7.24
C GLU A 444 5.39 -47.25 -8.37
N GLN A 445 6.12 -48.04 -9.16
CA GLN A 445 5.60 -48.67 -10.37
C GLN A 445 4.40 -49.57 -10.05
N GLY A 446 3.26 -49.30 -10.69
CA GLY A 446 2.01 -50.04 -10.49
C GLY A 446 1.06 -49.49 -9.43
N ALA A 447 1.48 -48.52 -8.60
CA ALA A 447 0.60 -47.87 -7.64
C ALA A 447 -0.38 -46.90 -8.31
N TYR A 448 -1.60 -46.80 -7.75
CA TYR A 448 -2.59 -45.82 -8.17
C TYR A 448 -2.59 -44.63 -7.22
N TYR A 449 -2.77 -43.43 -7.77
CA TYR A 449 -2.91 -42.19 -7.01
C TYR A 449 -4.19 -41.47 -7.43
N THR A 450 -4.81 -40.73 -6.52
CA THR A 450 -5.88 -39.78 -6.86
C THR A 450 -5.30 -38.63 -7.71
N LEU A 451 -6.16 -37.80 -8.31
CA LEU A 451 -5.71 -36.59 -9.01
C LEU A 451 -5.00 -35.60 -8.07
N GLN A 452 -5.19 -35.73 -6.76
CA GLN A 452 -4.52 -34.96 -5.71
C GLN A 452 -3.24 -35.62 -5.19
N GLY A 453 -2.76 -36.70 -5.83
CA GLY A 453 -1.50 -37.38 -5.45
C GLY A 453 -1.61 -38.34 -4.25
N ILE A 454 -2.82 -38.68 -3.80
CA ILE A 454 -3.00 -39.60 -2.66
C ILE A 454 -2.92 -41.05 -3.15
N ARG A 455 -2.00 -41.84 -2.60
CA ARG A 455 -1.86 -43.27 -2.92
C ARG A 455 -3.13 -44.05 -2.53
N VAL A 456 -3.61 -44.89 -3.43
CA VAL A 456 -4.70 -45.84 -3.18
C VAL A 456 -4.26 -47.26 -3.55
N THR A 457 -4.63 -48.23 -2.72
CA THR A 457 -4.23 -49.64 -2.89
C THR A 457 -4.78 -50.25 -4.18
N ALA A 458 -6.04 -49.93 -4.51
CA ALA A 458 -6.68 -50.20 -5.78
C ALA A 458 -7.90 -49.28 -5.94
N PRO A 459 -8.15 -48.70 -7.12
CA PRO A 459 -9.34 -47.89 -7.37
C PRO A 459 -10.64 -48.64 -7.09
N SER A 460 -11.35 -48.25 -6.03
CA SER A 460 -12.64 -48.86 -5.64
C SER A 460 -13.86 -48.14 -6.24
N THR A 461 -13.65 -46.92 -6.73
CA THR A 461 -14.68 -46.07 -7.35
C THR A 461 -14.32 -45.73 -8.80
N LYS A 462 -15.35 -45.60 -9.65
CA LYS A 462 -15.18 -45.17 -11.05
C LYS A 462 -14.63 -43.74 -11.07
N GLY A 463 -13.55 -43.51 -11.80
CA GLY A 463 -12.90 -42.20 -11.86
C GLY A 463 -11.61 -42.19 -12.67
N LEU A 464 -10.97 -41.02 -12.75
CA LEU A 464 -9.60 -40.90 -13.24
C LEU A 464 -8.63 -41.03 -12.07
N TYR A 465 -7.59 -41.82 -12.29
CA TYR A 465 -6.48 -42.01 -11.36
C TYR A 465 -5.16 -41.79 -12.10
N ILE A 466 -4.08 -41.63 -11.36
CA ILE A 466 -2.73 -41.59 -11.91
C ILE A 466 -2.07 -42.94 -11.65
N GLN A 467 -1.56 -43.58 -12.69
CA GLN A 467 -0.76 -44.80 -12.58
C GLN A 467 0.42 -44.71 -13.53
N ASN A 468 1.64 -44.94 -13.03
CA ASN A 468 2.89 -44.83 -13.80
C ASN A 468 3.00 -43.48 -14.53
N GLY A 469 2.72 -42.38 -13.82
CA GLY A 469 2.76 -41.02 -14.37
C GLY A 469 1.72 -40.70 -15.44
N ARG A 470 0.71 -41.56 -15.67
CA ARG A 470 -0.34 -41.34 -16.68
C ARG A 470 -1.73 -41.40 -16.09
N LEU A 471 -2.63 -40.56 -16.62
CA LEU A 471 -4.06 -40.63 -16.31
C LEU A 471 -4.63 -41.96 -16.82
N LYS A 472 -5.19 -42.74 -15.90
CA LYS A 472 -5.82 -44.02 -16.15
C LYS A 472 -7.30 -43.98 -15.75
N PRO A 473 -8.23 -44.08 -16.70
CA PRO A 473 -9.64 -44.17 -16.38
C PRO A 473 -9.96 -45.56 -15.84
N VAL A 474 -10.56 -45.61 -14.66
CA VAL A 474 -11.06 -46.85 -14.05
C VAL A 474 -12.55 -46.94 -14.35
N ARG A 475 -12.89 -47.87 -15.23
CA ARG A 475 -14.27 -48.24 -15.57
C ARG A 475 -14.42 -49.68 -15.08
N LYS A 476 -15.37 -49.90 -14.18
CA LYS A 476 -15.68 -51.26 -13.68
C LYS A 476 -15.90 -52.22 -14.83
#